data_AF-A0A7V5ES56-F1
#
_entry.id   AF-A0A7V5ES56-F1
#
_cell.length_a   1.000
_cell.length_b   1.000
_cell.length_c   1.000
_cell.angle_alpha   90.00
_cell.angle_beta   90.00
_cell.angle_gamma   90.00
#
_symmetry.space_group_name_H-M   'P 1'
#
loop_
_entity.id
_entity.type
_entity.pdbx_description
1 polymer ?
#
loop_
_entity_poly.entity_id
_entity_poly.type
_entity_poly.pdbx_seq_one_letter_code
_entity_poly.pdbx_strand_id
1 'polypeptide(L)'
;MMCFMGRMKGGLVFHPSCSPGISIVSPLLNPPKISRADLLHYLYEHAAKARCVSLVGVNNIGKSWLLRDFRRPEVRDRVRPDLTRGIHIFYIDCNRMLEVSEQAFYELILRVLMQHLSEEDAALRARIAAAYDQLIDPPSKIHIPLSFNQAITALVESRSSQAVLVFDEFDSAFRALDGRVFLNLRALKDRYGDALSYVTATHRRLIHLRMGEDVDDFIELFGANVRYVTPMSDADARELILACGQEMEATFDEVDITFLLAQSGGHPVLLELACRKLAQITGLRQRTVSEDQLIHREVRDLLRRDPGVIAECQKLWRDLTDQEQAALESMFSPEHTATPEAVDELRRKGILIGEDDAPQVFAALFEDFLVRHMVGRRAPRKGVRVDVESGLVTVDGRSVDNLTRLEFRLLLLLYGRMNKICDKYSIVESVWGEEYVDEVYDSAIEKLVSRLRKKIEPDPANPRYIITVRGRGYKLVG
;
A
#
# COMPACT_ATOMS: atom_id res chain seq x y z
N MET A 1 -50.77 -5.96 -8.46
CA MET A 1 -52.02 -6.73 -8.30
C MET A 1 -51.84 -7.66 -7.11
N MET A 2 -52.77 -7.59 -6.15
CA MET A 2 -52.90 -8.37 -4.90
C MET A 2 -51.94 -8.11 -3.72
N CYS A 3 -52.46 -7.32 -2.78
CA CYS A 3 -52.15 -7.30 -1.35
C CYS A 3 -52.65 -8.57 -0.65
N PHE A 4 -51.91 -9.07 0.33
CA PHE A 4 -52.49 -9.79 1.47
C PHE A 4 -51.83 -9.32 2.77
N MET A 5 -52.69 -8.89 3.70
CA MET A 5 -52.37 -8.31 5.00
C MET A 5 -53.09 -9.17 6.04
N GLY A 6 -52.35 -9.85 6.90
CA GLY A 6 -52.89 -10.69 7.98
C GLY A 6 -52.27 -10.28 9.31
N ARG A 7 -53.13 -9.89 10.27
CA ARG A 7 -52.76 -9.38 11.61
C ARG A 7 -52.41 -10.50 12.61
N MET A 8 -51.54 -10.09 13.54
CA MET A 8 -50.85 -10.78 14.65
C MET A 8 -51.71 -11.54 15.68
N LYS A 9 -51.08 -12.52 16.35
CA LYS A 9 -50.99 -12.60 17.83
C LYS A 9 -49.97 -13.66 18.33
N GLY A 10 -48.97 -13.21 19.11
CA GLY A 10 -48.45 -13.91 20.28
C GLY A 10 -47.24 -14.83 20.12
N GLY A 11 -46.03 -14.30 20.34
CA GLY A 11 -44.81 -15.09 20.55
C GLY A 11 -43.57 -14.21 20.62
N LEU A 12 -43.27 -13.65 21.80
CA LEU A 12 -42.03 -12.93 22.07
C LEU A 12 -40.85 -13.90 22.03
N VAL A 13 -40.05 -13.86 20.96
CA VAL A 13 -38.73 -14.48 20.90
C VAL A 13 -37.70 -13.36 20.81
N PHE A 14 -36.80 -13.32 21.80
CA PHE A 14 -35.67 -12.40 21.87
C PHE A 14 -34.71 -12.65 20.69
N HIS A 15 -34.51 -11.66 19.82
CA HIS A 15 -33.42 -11.65 18.85
C HIS A 15 -32.17 -11.01 19.47
N PRO A 16 -30.98 -11.64 19.38
CA PRO A 16 -29.73 -11.00 19.76
C PRO A 16 -29.34 -9.94 18.73
N SER A 17 -29.21 -8.71 19.22
CA SER A 17 -28.42 -7.58 18.73
C SER A 17 -27.62 -7.80 17.43
N CYS A 18 -28.03 -7.09 16.37
CA CYS A 18 -27.17 -6.78 15.24
C CYS A 18 -25.97 -5.93 15.70
N SER A 19 -24.78 -6.51 15.62
CA SER A 19 -23.52 -5.77 15.56
C SER A 19 -23.43 -5.02 14.22
N PRO A 20 -23.00 -3.76 14.15
CA PRO A 20 -22.67 -3.13 12.88
C PRO A 20 -21.32 -3.69 12.40
N GLY A 21 -21.37 -4.75 11.60
CA GLY A 21 -20.26 -5.17 10.76
C GLY A 21 -20.05 -4.11 9.68
N ILE A 22 -19.00 -3.31 9.84
CA ILE A 22 -18.48 -2.45 8.77
C ILE A 22 -17.98 -3.38 7.67
N SER A 23 -18.78 -3.57 6.62
CA SER A 23 -18.33 -4.15 5.36
C SER A 23 -17.48 -3.11 4.65
N ILE A 24 -16.16 -3.25 4.77
CA ILE A 24 -15.17 -2.48 4.05
C ILE A 24 -15.14 -3.01 2.60
N VAL A 25 -15.29 -2.10 1.64
CA VAL A 25 -15.26 -2.32 0.17
C VAL A 25 -16.49 -3.03 -0.41
N SER A 26 -17.48 -2.26 -0.88
CA SER A 26 -18.23 -2.70 -2.08
C SER A 26 -17.31 -2.44 -3.28
N PRO A 27 -16.86 -3.47 -4.03
CA PRO A 27 -16.22 -3.24 -5.31
C PRO A 27 -17.30 -2.73 -6.27
N LEU A 28 -16.99 -1.67 -7.01
CA LEU A 28 -17.78 -1.21 -8.16
C LEU A 28 -18.22 -2.44 -8.97
N LEU A 29 -19.52 -2.75 -8.98
CA LEU A 29 -20.07 -3.93 -9.66
C LEU A 29 -19.92 -3.83 -11.19
N ASN A 30 -19.56 -2.65 -11.70
CA ASN A 30 -18.89 -2.42 -12.97
C ASN A 30 -18.32 -0.99 -12.96
N PRO A 31 -17.01 -0.77 -12.72
CA PRO A 31 -16.45 0.56 -12.88
C PRO A 31 -16.63 1.03 -14.34
N PRO A 32 -16.82 2.34 -14.58
CA PRO A 32 -16.86 2.87 -15.94
C PRO A 32 -15.60 2.48 -16.73
N LYS A 33 -15.69 2.53 -18.06
CA LYS A 33 -14.56 2.24 -18.97
C LYS A 33 -13.42 3.23 -18.72
N ILE A 34 -12.53 2.97 -17.78
CA ILE A 34 -11.35 3.81 -17.56
C ILE A 34 -10.48 3.69 -18.81
N SER A 35 -10.46 4.71 -19.66
CA SER A 35 -9.82 4.62 -20.96
C SER A 35 -8.30 4.85 -20.84
N ARG A 36 -7.60 3.86 -20.26
CA ARG A 36 -6.13 3.74 -20.41
C ARG A 36 -5.73 3.22 -21.79
N ALA A 37 -6.37 3.76 -22.83
CA ALA A 37 -6.23 3.32 -24.20
C ALA A 37 -4.78 3.35 -24.67
N ASP A 38 -4.01 4.38 -24.29
CA ASP A 38 -2.59 4.50 -24.66
C ASP A 38 -1.74 3.38 -24.07
N LEU A 39 -1.95 3.04 -22.79
CA LEU A 39 -1.25 1.94 -22.13
C LEU A 39 -1.68 0.58 -22.69
N LEU A 40 -2.97 0.39 -22.96
CA LEU A 40 -3.46 -0.82 -23.61
C LEU A 40 -2.88 -0.97 -25.01
N HIS A 41 -2.86 0.10 -25.81
CA HIS A 41 -2.26 0.13 -27.14
C HIS A 41 -0.77 -0.25 -27.07
N TYR A 42 -0.03 0.35 -26.13
CA TYR A 42 1.37 0.03 -25.88
C TYR A 42 1.58 -1.46 -25.54
N LEU A 43 0.78 -2.00 -24.61
CA LEU A 43 0.85 -3.41 -24.21
C LEU A 43 0.56 -4.35 -25.37
N TYR A 44 -0.51 -4.12 -26.13
CA TYR A 44 -0.85 -4.94 -27.30
C TYR A 44 0.23 -4.87 -28.38
N GLU A 45 0.81 -3.69 -28.63
CA GLU A 45 1.89 -3.54 -29.60
C GLU A 45 3.14 -4.34 -29.21
N HIS A 46 3.50 -4.35 -27.92
CA HIS A 46 4.67 -5.05 -27.42
C HIS A 46 4.43 -6.56 -27.35
N ALA A 47 3.23 -6.98 -26.95
CA ALA A 47 2.81 -8.37 -26.98
C ALA A 47 2.88 -8.96 -28.40
N ALA A 48 2.40 -8.23 -29.42
CA ALA A 48 2.46 -8.65 -30.82
C ALA A 48 3.89 -8.88 -31.34
N LYS A 49 4.86 -8.22 -30.71
CA LYS A 49 6.30 -8.31 -31.01
C LYS A 49 7.03 -9.25 -30.03
N ALA A 50 6.31 -9.99 -29.19
CA ALA A 50 6.85 -10.82 -28.11
C ALA A 50 7.90 -10.12 -27.21
N ARG A 51 7.67 -8.84 -26.93
CA ARG A 51 8.53 -8.03 -26.06
C ARG A 51 8.02 -8.08 -24.63
N CYS A 52 8.94 -8.28 -23.69
CA CYS A 52 8.60 -8.23 -22.27
C CYS A 52 8.37 -6.76 -21.83
N VAL A 53 7.40 -6.52 -20.96
CA VAL A 53 7.00 -5.19 -20.48
C VAL A 53 6.93 -5.17 -18.96
N SER A 54 7.48 -4.12 -18.34
CA SER A 54 7.32 -3.90 -16.89
C SER A 54 6.44 -2.68 -16.64
N LEU A 55 5.28 -2.92 -16.06
CA LEU A 55 4.40 -1.89 -15.52
C LEU A 55 4.79 -1.57 -14.08
N VAL A 56 5.07 -0.30 -13.83
CA VAL A 56 5.47 0.21 -12.51
C VAL A 56 4.46 1.26 -12.07
N GLY A 57 3.96 1.17 -10.85
CA GLY A 57 3.06 2.20 -10.33
C GLY A 57 2.69 1.96 -8.88
N VAL A 58 2.40 3.02 -8.16
CA VAL A 58 2.01 2.96 -6.74
C VAL A 58 0.77 2.08 -6.51
N ASN A 59 0.53 1.68 -5.27
CA ASN A 59 -0.67 0.93 -4.90
C ASN A 59 -1.94 1.61 -5.40
N ASN A 60 -2.95 0.79 -5.74
CA ASN A 60 -4.29 1.25 -6.09
C ASN A 60 -4.40 2.27 -7.25
N ILE A 61 -3.33 2.44 -8.01
CA ILE A 61 -3.34 3.29 -9.21
C ILE A 61 -4.02 2.62 -10.40
N GLY A 62 -4.60 1.42 -10.25
CA GLY A 62 -5.34 0.72 -11.32
C GLY A 62 -4.50 -0.18 -12.24
N LYS A 63 -3.34 -0.69 -11.78
CA LYS A 63 -2.49 -1.65 -12.54
C LYS A 63 -3.26 -2.94 -12.85
N SER A 64 -3.85 -3.56 -11.83
CA SER A 64 -4.60 -4.82 -11.97
C SER A 64 -5.83 -4.67 -12.87
N TRP A 65 -6.50 -3.51 -12.81
CA TRP A 65 -7.62 -3.23 -13.71
C TRP A 65 -7.17 -3.14 -15.16
N LEU A 66 -6.09 -2.41 -15.44
CA LEU A 66 -5.47 -2.33 -16.77
C LEU A 66 -5.08 -3.71 -17.29
N LEU A 67 -4.47 -4.56 -16.46
CA LEU A 67 -4.05 -5.91 -16.85
C LEU A 67 -5.23 -6.87 -17.10
N ARG A 68 -6.32 -6.73 -16.34
CA ARG A 68 -7.55 -7.50 -16.59
C ARG A 68 -8.21 -7.08 -17.90
N ASP A 69 -8.24 -5.79 -18.21
CA ASP A 69 -8.74 -5.32 -19.50
C ASP A 69 -7.82 -5.71 -20.66
N PHE A 70 -6.50 -5.70 -20.46
CA PHE A 70 -5.52 -6.20 -21.44
C PHE A 70 -5.74 -7.68 -21.80
N ARG A 71 -6.25 -8.49 -20.88
CA ARG A 71 -6.57 -9.91 -21.16
C ARG A 71 -7.79 -10.09 -22.05
N ARG A 72 -8.72 -9.13 -22.12
CA ARG A 72 -10.05 -9.32 -22.71
C ARG A 72 -10.02 -9.20 -24.24
N PRO A 73 -10.50 -10.20 -24.99
CA PRO A 73 -10.54 -10.14 -26.46
C PRO A 73 -11.34 -8.95 -26.99
N GLU A 74 -12.47 -8.61 -26.35
CA GLU A 74 -13.31 -7.49 -26.81
C GLU A 74 -12.62 -6.13 -26.65
N VAL A 75 -11.72 -6.01 -25.67
CA VAL A 75 -10.91 -4.80 -25.47
C VAL A 75 -9.81 -4.73 -26.52
N ARG A 76 -9.16 -5.85 -26.83
CA ARG A 76 -8.18 -5.94 -27.93
C ARG A 76 -8.80 -5.48 -29.24
N ASP A 77 -9.95 -6.02 -29.61
CA ASP A 77 -10.60 -5.73 -30.90
C ASP A 77 -11.00 -4.27 -31.03
N ARG A 78 -11.31 -3.62 -29.90
CA ARG A 78 -11.60 -2.17 -29.85
C ARG A 78 -10.34 -1.31 -29.97
N VAL A 79 -9.26 -1.67 -29.26
CA VAL A 79 -8.05 -0.83 -29.14
C VAL A 79 -7.09 -1.06 -30.32
N ARG A 80 -7.04 -2.29 -30.84
CA ARG A 80 -6.16 -2.73 -31.93
C ARG A 80 -6.89 -3.68 -32.88
N PRO A 81 -7.90 -3.19 -33.63
CA PRO A 81 -8.61 -3.99 -34.63
C PRO A 81 -7.68 -4.48 -35.76
N ASP A 82 -6.52 -3.85 -35.93
CA ASP A 82 -5.49 -4.19 -36.91
C ASP A 82 -4.60 -5.37 -36.50
N LEU A 83 -4.65 -5.81 -35.24
CA LEU A 83 -3.86 -6.96 -34.77
C LEU A 83 -4.47 -8.28 -35.27
N THR A 84 -3.92 -8.78 -36.38
CA THR A 84 -4.30 -10.04 -37.01
C THR A 84 -3.62 -11.26 -36.39
N ARG A 85 -2.48 -11.08 -35.71
CA ARG A 85 -1.73 -12.17 -35.07
C ARG A 85 -2.46 -12.61 -33.80
N GLY A 86 -2.65 -13.92 -33.63
CA GLY A 86 -3.19 -14.50 -32.41
C GLY A 86 -2.23 -14.23 -31.24
N ILE A 87 -2.76 -13.59 -30.19
CA ILE A 87 -2.07 -13.36 -28.91
C ILE A 87 -2.95 -13.96 -27.81
N HIS A 88 -2.37 -14.81 -26.98
CA HIS A 88 -3.02 -15.40 -25.83
C HIS A 88 -2.40 -14.85 -24.56
N ILE A 89 -3.24 -14.19 -23.76
CA ILE A 89 -2.82 -13.47 -22.56
C ILE A 89 -3.31 -14.25 -21.35
N PHE A 90 -2.34 -14.74 -20.57
CA PHE A 90 -2.59 -15.50 -19.35
C PHE A 90 -2.34 -14.58 -18.15
N TYR A 91 -3.42 -14.19 -17.48
CA TYR A 91 -3.34 -13.32 -16.30
C TYR A 91 -3.11 -14.13 -15.02
N ILE A 92 -1.97 -13.90 -14.38
CA ILE A 92 -1.51 -14.56 -13.16
C ILE A 92 -1.46 -13.53 -12.04
N ASP A 93 -2.35 -13.69 -11.05
CA ASP A 93 -2.34 -12.91 -9.83
C ASP A 93 -1.45 -13.59 -8.79
N CYS A 94 -0.25 -13.04 -8.55
CA CYS A 94 0.76 -13.63 -7.68
C CYS A 94 0.33 -13.67 -6.20
N ASN A 95 -0.65 -12.85 -5.79
CA ASN A 95 -1.21 -12.93 -4.43
C ASN A 95 -2.04 -14.21 -4.20
N ARG A 96 -2.36 -14.97 -5.27
CA ARG A 96 -3.07 -16.26 -5.17
C ARG A 96 -2.15 -17.46 -4.95
N MET A 97 -0.85 -17.23 -4.78
CA MET A 97 0.08 -18.27 -4.32
C MET A 97 -0.25 -18.66 -2.87
N LEU A 98 -0.36 -19.95 -2.59
CA LEU A 98 -0.65 -20.46 -1.24
C LEU A 98 0.52 -20.26 -0.29
N GLU A 99 1.73 -20.38 -0.83
CA GLU A 99 3.00 -20.16 -0.15
C GLU A 99 3.98 -19.57 -1.17
N VAL A 100 5.03 -18.90 -0.69
CA VAL A 100 6.05 -18.34 -1.57
C VAL A 100 7.13 -19.40 -1.81
N SER A 101 6.88 -20.29 -2.77
CA SER A 101 7.81 -21.34 -3.19
C SER A 101 7.85 -21.48 -4.72
N GLU A 102 8.94 -22.02 -5.26
CA GLU A 102 9.07 -22.32 -6.70
C GLU A 102 7.91 -23.19 -7.19
N GLN A 103 7.57 -24.24 -6.41
CA GLN A 103 6.49 -25.15 -6.74
C GLN A 103 5.13 -24.44 -6.76
N ALA A 104 4.81 -23.63 -5.75
CA ALA A 104 3.56 -22.89 -5.70
C ALA A 104 3.44 -21.84 -6.81
N PHE A 105 4.55 -21.20 -7.19
CA PHE A 105 4.59 -20.24 -8.29
C PHE A 105 4.29 -20.91 -9.63
N TYR A 106 4.96 -22.03 -9.92
CA TYR A 106 4.70 -22.78 -11.16
C TYR A 106 3.32 -23.45 -11.17
N GLU A 107 2.85 -23.98 -10.04
CA GLU A 107 1.48 -24.50 -9.88
C GLU A 107 0.44 -23.46 -10.30
N LEU A 108 0.55 -22.26 -9.74
CA LEU A 108 -0.37 -21.16 -10.03
C LEU A 108 -0.42 -20.86 -11.53
N ILE A 109 0.75 -20.78 -12.19
CA ILE A 109 0.82 -20.52 -13.63
C ILE A 109 0.13 -21.64 -14.41
N LEU A 110 0.49 -22.90 -14.15
CA LEU A 110 -0.09 -24.04 -14.88
C LEU A 110 -1.60 -24.16 -14.67
N ARG A 111 -2.08 -23.89 -13.45
CA ARG A 111 -3.51 -23.81 -13.14
C ARG A 111 -4.21 -22.74 -13.96
N VAL A 112 -3.61 -21.55 -14.09
CA VAL A 112 -4.15 -20.47 -14.93
C VAL A 112 -4.17 -20.90 -16.39
N LEU A 113 -3.10 -21.51 -16.92
CA LEU A 113 -3.06 -21.99 -18.30
C LEU A 113 -4.24 -22.94 -18.57
N MET A 114 -4.42 -23.97 -17.74
CA MET A 114 -5.49 -24.96 -17.91
C MET A 114 -6.91 -24.36 -17.90
N GLN A 115 -7.14 -23.32 -17.09
CA GLN A 115 -8.43 -22.63 -17.01
C GLN A 115 -8.77 -21.80 -18.26
N HIS A 116 -7.77 -21.46 -19.07
CA HIS A 116 -7.91 -20.61 -20.25
C HIS A 116 -7.93 -21.37 -21.58
N LEU A 117 -7.65 -22.68 -21.55
CA LEU A 117 -7.73 -23.54 -22.72
C LEU A 117 -9.20 -23.91 -23.00
N SER A 118 -9.61 -23.82 -24.26
CA SER A 118 -10.96 -24.17 -24.70
C SER A 118 -11.10 -25.70 -24.85
N GLU A 119 -12.31 -26.18 -25.16
CA GLU A 119 -12.51 -27.61 -25.47
C GLU A 119 -11.76 -28.05 -26.73
N GLU A 120 -11.53 -27.14 -27.67
CA GLU A 120 -10.77 -27.40 -28.90
C GLU A 120 -9.28 -27.69 -28.61
N ASP A 121 -8.79 -27.28 -27.44
CA ASP A 121 -7.42 -27.51 -26.96
C ASP A 121 -7.26 -28.83 -26.18
N ALA A 122 -8.18 -29.79 -26.28
CA ALA A 122 -8.21 -30.98 -25.44
C ALA A 122 -6.86 -31.72 -25.32
N ALA A 123 -6.14 -31.88 -26.44
CA ALA A 123 -4.83 -32.55 -26.45
C ALA A 123 -3.74 -31.72 -25.72
N LEU A 124 -3.73 -30.41 -25.90
CA LEU A 124 -2.83 -29.50 -25.19
C LEU A 124 -3.15 -29.48 -23.70
N ARG A 125 -4.44 -29.40 -23.35
CA ARG A 125 -4.92 -29.42 -21.98
C ARG A 125 -4.50 -30.70 -21.26
N ALA A 126 -4.57 -31.85 -21.92
CA ALA A 126 -4.11 -33.12 -21.36
C ALA A 126 -2.58 -33.13 -21.09
N ARG A 127 -1.77 -32.56 -22.00
CA ARG A 127 -0.32 -32.43 -21.80
C ARG A 127 0.02 -31.52 -20.63
N ILE A 128 -0.65 -30.37 -20.52
CA ILE A 128 -0.44 -29.44 -19.39
C ILE A 128 -0.95 -30.06 -18.08
N ALA A 129 -2.07 -30.79 -18.09
CA ALA A 129 -2.59 -31.48 -16.91
C ALA A 129 -1.61 -32.55 -16.40
N ALA A 130 -1.02 -33.36 -17.29
CA ALA A 130 0.00 -34.34 -16.90
C ALA A 130 1.22 -33.69 -16.25
N ALA A 131 1.68 -32.56 -16.78
CA ALA A 131 2.77 -31.78 -16.20
C ALA A 131 2.35 -31.14 -14.86
N TYR A 132 1.12 -30.67 -14.73
CA TYR A 132 0.57 -30.14 -13.49
C TYR A 132 0.53 -31.20 -12.39
N ASP A 133 0.04 -32.41 -12.68
CA ASP A 133 -0.04 -33.50 -11.70
C ASP A 133 1.36 -33.88 -11.17
N GLN A 134 2.35 -33.98 -12.07
CA GLN A 134 3.74 -34.22 -11.69
C GLN A 134 4.36 -33.04 -10.92
N LEU A 135 3.89 -31.82 -11.15
CA LEU A 135 4.35 -30.65 -10.41
C LEU A 135 3.78 -30.61 -8.99
N ILE A 136 2.54 -31.05 -8.79
CA ILE A 136 1.90 -31.15 -7.47
C ILE A 136 2.54 -32.25 -6.63
N ASP A 137 2.78 -33.43 -7.21
CA ASP A 137 3.42 -34.56 -6.55
C ASP A 137 4.72 -34.95 -7.28
N PRO A 138 5.80 -34.16 -7.12
CA PRO A 138 7.04 -34.36 -7.88
C PRO A 138 7.83 -35.55 -7.34
N PRO A 139 8.30 -36.47 -8.21
CA PRO A 139 9.17 -37.58 -7.79
C PRO A 139 10.48 -37.12 -7.13
N SER A 140 10.94 -35.90 -7.46
CA SER A 140 12.08 -35.25 -6.83
C SER A 140 12.04 -33.74 -7.13
N LYS A 141 12.80 -32.92 -6.39
CA LYS A 141 12.87 -31.47 -6.60
C LYS A 141 13.18 -31.03 -8.05
N ILE A 142 14.01 -31.79 -8.78
CA ILE A 142 14.34 -31.50 -10.19
C ILE A 142 13.10 -31.54 -11.10
N HIS A 143 12.07 -32.32 -10.75
CA HIS A 143 10.87 -32.44 -11.56
C HIS A 143 10.00 -31.19 -11.52
N ILE A 144 10.12 -30.33 -10.51
CA ILE A 144 9.34 -29.09 -10.39
C ILE A 144 9.58 -28.15 -11.60
N PRO A 145 10.82 -27.67 -11.86
CA PRO A 145 11.08 -26.85 -13.04
C PRO A 145 10.95 -27.63 -14.35
N LEU A 146 11.22 -28.94 -14.34
CA LEU A 146 11.09 -29.78 -15.55
C LEU A 146 9.63 -29.86 -16.03
N SER A 147 8.69 -30.18 -15.12
CA SER A 147 7.28 -30.28 -15.44
C SER A 147 6.71 -28.92 -15.87
N PHE A 148 7.12 -27.83 -15.21
CA PHE A 148 6.78 -26.48 -15.66
C PHE A 148 7.27 -26.22 -17.10
N ASN A 149 8.54 -26.51 -17.39
CA ASN A 149 9.12 -26.30 -18.72
C ASN A 149 8.43 -27.15 -19.79
N GLN A 150 8.05 -28.39 -19.48
CA GLN A 150 7.30 -29.26 -20.40
C GLN A 150 5.93 -28.67 -20.73
N ALA A 151 5.23 -28.11 -19.75
CA ALA A 151 3.94 -27.47 -19.98
C ALA A 151 4.06 -26.19 -20.83
N ILE A 152 5.05 -25.33 -20.56
CA ILE A 152 5.31 -24.12 -21.37
C ILE A 152 5.72 -24.51 -22.80
N THR A 153 6.55 -25.54 -22.95
CA THR A 153 6.92 -26.09 -24.26
C THR A 153 5.68 -26.55 -25.02
N ALA A 154 4.80 -27.33 -24.37
CA ALA A 154 3.56 -27.78 -24.99
C ALA A 154 2.66 -26.62 -25.43
N LEU A 155 2.53 -25.58 -24.59
CA LEU A 155 1.76 -24.38 -24.91
C LEU A 155 2.29 -23.66 -26.14
N VAL A 156 3.60 -23.43 -26.21
CA VAL A 156 4.23 -22.66 -27.28
C VAL A 156 4.28 -23.45 -28.59
N GLU A 157 4.56 -24.75 -28.56
CA GLU A 157 4.67 -25.58 -29.77
C GLU A 157 3.33 -25.95 -30.39
N SER A 158 2.26 -26.02 -29.60
CA SER A 158 0.92 -26.37 -30.09
C SER A 158 0.19 -25.22 -30.78
N ARG A 159 0.70 -23.99 -30.64
CA ARG A 159 0.04 -22.79 -31.17
C ARG A 159 0.94 -22.03 -32.13
N SER A 160 0.35 -21.57 -33.24
CA SER A 160 0.95 -20.56 -34.12
C SER A 160 0.89 -19.14 -33.55
N SER A 161 0.36 -18.98 -32.34
CA SER A 161 0.01 -17.72 -31.68
C SER A 161 0.95 -17.44 -30.51
N GLN A 162 1.17 -16.16 -30.20
CA GLN A 162 2.05 -15.74 -29.10
C GLN A 162 1.41 -15.98 -27.73
N ALA A 163 2.19 -16.46 -26.78
CA ALA A 163 1.81 -16.56 -25.38
C ALA A 163 2.41 -15.40 -24.58
N VAL A 164 1.57 -14.74 -23.78
CA VAL A 164 1.97 -13.67 -22.86
C VAL A 164 1.60 -14.08 -21.45
N LEU A 165 2.60 -14.27 -20.58
CA LEU A 165 2.36 -14.49 -19.16
C LEU A 165 2.38 -13.13 -18.45
N VAL A 166 1.25 -12.76 -17.86
CA VAL A 166 1.06 -11.49 -17.17
C VAL A 166 1.11 -11.73 -15.66
N PHE A 167 2.17 -11.32 -15.01
CA PHE A 167 2.37 -11.40 -13.56
C PHE A 167 1.88 -10.11 -12.90
N ASP A 168 0.68 -10.15 -12.32
CA ASP A 168 0.16 -9.09 -11.46
C ASP A 168 0.62 -9.28 -10.01
N GLU A 169 0.74 -8.17 -9.27
CA GLU A 169 1.20 -8.18 -7.86
C GLU A 169 2.54 -8.91 -7.66
N PHE A 170 3.47 -8.74 -8.61
CA PHE A 170 4.69 -9.56 -8.71
C PHE A 170 5.76 -9.21 -7.65
N ASP A 171 5.58 -8.10 -6.94
CA ASP A 171 6.44 -7.57 -5.89
C ASP A 171 6.95 -8.60 -4.87
N SER A 172 6.04 -9.37 -4.29
CA SER A 172 6.38 -10.34 -3.23
C SER A 172 7.08 -11.56 -3.81
N ALA A 173 6.57 -12.06 -4.94
CA ALA A 173 7.14 -13.21 -5.66
C ALA A 173 8.59 -12.92 -6.07
N PHE A 174 8.85 -11.76 -6.67
CA PHE A 174 10.17 -11.38 -7.14
C PHE A 174 11.21 -11.25 -6.01
N ARG A 175 10.79 -10.72 -4.85
CA ARG A 175 11.68 -10.57 -3.68
C ARG A 175 12.06 -11.91 -3.06
N ALA A 176 11.13 -12.85 -2.96
CA ALA A 176 11.26 -14.01 -2.09
C ALA A 176 11.52 -15.34 -2.81
N LEU A 177 11.19 -15.48 -4.10
CA LEU A 177 11.49 -16.71 -4.84
C LEU A 177 12.99 -16.88 -5.10
N ASP A 178 13.45 -18.13 -5.21
CA ASP A 178 14.83 -18.45 -5.55
C ASP A 178 15.20 -17.89 -6.94
N GLY A 179 16.43 -17.38 -7.10
CA GLY A 179 16.92 -16.80 -8.35
C GLY A 179 16.81 -17.73 -9.55
N ARG A 180 16.94 -19.05 -9.31
CA ARG A 180 16.81 -20.10 -10.34
C ARG A 180 15.47 -20.07 -11.06
N VAL A 181 14.41 -19.60 -10.40
CA VAL A 181 13.10 -19.42 -11.03
C VAL A 181 13.18 -18.41 -12.17
N PHE A 182 13.88 -17.30 -11.96
CA PHE A 182 14.01 -16.22 -12.94
C PHE A 182 15.01 -16.56 -14.03
N LEU A 183 16.10 -17.26 -13.71
CA LEU A 183 16.99 -17.86 -14.71
C LEU A 183 16.24 -18.82 -15.63
N ASN A 184 15.34 -19.65 -15.08
CA ASN A 184 14.51 -20.55 -15.87
C ASN A 184 13.54 -19.78 -16.79
N LEU A 185 12.87 -18.74 -16.29
CA LEU A 185 12.00 -17.89 -17.11
C LEU A 185 12.78 -17.16 -18.22
N ARG A 186 14.00 -16.67 -17.94
CA ARG A 186 14.90 -16.08 -18.95
C ARG A 186 15.25 -17.09 -20.02
N ALA A 187 15.68 -18.30 -19.63
CA ALA A 187 16.00 -19.37 -20.57
C ALA A 187 14.81 -19.76 -21.47
N LEU A 188 13.60 -19.81 -20.91
CA LEU A 188 12.37 -20.04 -21.70
C LEU A 188 12.13 -18.90 -22.70
N LYS A 189 12.32 -17.64 -22.30
CA LYS A 189 12.17 -16.49 -23.19
C LYS A 189 13.18 -16.51 -24.33
N ASP A 190 14.43 -16.89 -24.05
CA ASP A 190 15.50 -16.97 -25.05
C ASP A 190 15.24 -18.09 -26.05
N ARG A 191 14.80 -19.25 -25.55
CA ARG A 191 14.45 -20.40 -26.40
C ARG A 191 13.26 -20.11 -27.31
N TYR A 192 12.25 -19.41 -26.82
CA TYR A 192 10.97 -19.20 -27.50
C TYR A 192 10.76 -17.75 -27.97
N GLY A 193 11.84 -16.98 -28.17
CA GLY A 193 11.89 -15.58 -28.58
C GLY A 193 10.57 -14.95 -29.04
N ASP A 194 10.13 -15.25 -30.26
CA ASP A 194 8.97 -14.61 -30.89
C ASP A 194 7.60 -15.16 -30.48
N ALA A 195 7.57 -16.18 -29.64
CA ALA A 195 6.38 -16.92 -29.24
C ALA A 195 6.04 -16.79 -27.74
N LEU A 196 6.99 -16.37 -26.90
CA LEU A 196 6.78 -16.17 -25.46
C LEU A 196 7.23 -14.77 -25.02
N SER A 197 6.44 -14.13 -24.18
CA SER A 197 6.80 -12.86 -23.53
C SER A 197 6.15 -12.72 -22.15
N TYR A 198 6.68 -11.78 -21.37
CA TYR A 198 6.25 -11.55 -19.99
C TYR A 198 5.79 -10.10 -19.79
N VAL A 199 4.72 -9.91 -19.04
CA VAL A 199 4.33 -8.60 -18.52
C VAL A 199 4.34 -8.68 -17.01
N THR A 200 5.03 -7.77 -16.33
CA THR A 200 5.04 -7.69 -14.85
C THR A 200 4.34 -6.42 -14.40
N ALA A 201 3.49 -6.47 -13.38
CA ALA A 201 3.04 -5.29 -12.65
C ALA A 201 3.65 -5.26 -11.24
N THR A 202 4.27 -4.13 -10.91
CA THR A 202 5.00 -3.93 -9.65
C THR A 202 4.84 -2.51 -9.11
N HIS A 203 5.18 -2.30 -7.85
CA HIS A 203 5.14 -0.99 -7.17
C HIS A 203 6.36 -0.15 -7.49
N ARG A 204 7.50 -0.82 -7.67
CA ARG A 204 8.80 -0.24 -8.01
C ARG A 204 9.39 -1.07 -9.14
N ARG A 205 10.30 -0.45 -9.90
CA ARG A 205 11.07 -1.16 -10.92
C ARG A 205 11.73 -2.41 -10.32
N LEU A 206 11.79 -3.51 -11.07
CA LEU A 206 12.40 -4.77 -10.61
C LEU A 206 13.81 -4.56 -10.04
N ILE A 207 14.62 -3.72 -10.70
CA ILE A 207 15.98 -3.34 -10.28
C ILE A 207 16.05 -2.69 -8.89
N HIS A 208 14.95 -2.10 -8.39
CA HIS A 208 14.86 -1.53 -7.05
C HIS A 208 14.22 -2.50 -6.04
N LEU A 209 13.67 -3.63 -6.49
CA LEU A 209 13.08 -4.65 -5.62
C LEU A 209 14.14 -5.64 -5.15
N ARG A 210 15.04 -6.05 -6.05
CA ARG A 210 16.12 -7.00 -5.81
C ARG A 210 17.19 -6.84 -6.89
N MET A 211 18.45 -6.93 -6.47
CA MET A 211 19.63 -6.95 -7.34
C MET A 211 20.43 -8.21 -7.07
N GLY A 212 21.04 -8.79 -8.09
CA GLY A 212 21.90 -9.95 -7.94
C GLY A 212 22.10 -10.71 -9.24
N GLU A 213 23.26 -11.36 -9.38
CA GLU A 213 23.63 -12.16 -10.56
C GLU A 213 22.57 -13.22 -10.92
N ASP A 214 21.77 -13.65 -9.94
CA ASP A 214 20.72 -14.65 -10.11
C ASP A 214 19.40 -14.08 -10.67
N VAL A 215 19.25 -12.76 -10.77
CA VAL A 215 18.04 -12.09 -11.28
C VAL A 215 18.32 -11.04 -12.38
N ASP A 216 19.55 -10.56 -12.50
CA ASP A 216 19.92 -9.45 -13.40
C ASP A 216 19.56 -9.75 -14.86
N ASP A 217 19.84 -10.96 -15.34
CA ASP A 217 19.50 -11.39 -16.72
C ASP A 217 17.98 -11.37 -16.99
N PHE A 218 17.18 -11.67 -15.96
CA PHE A 218 15.72 -11.61 -16.07
C PHE A 218 15.22 -10.16 -16.05
N ILE A 219 15.82 -9.29 -15.23
CA ILE A 219 15.50 -7.86 -15.20
C ILE A 219 15.79 -7.20 -16.56
N GLU A 220 16.90 -7.60 -17.21
CA GLU A 220 17.32 -7.08 -18.51
C GLU A 220 16.23 -7.21 -19.58
N LEU A 221 15.44 -8.29 -19.56
CA LEU A 221 14.31 -8.51 -20.48
C LEU A 221 13.35 -7.32 -20.57
N PHE A 222 13.22 -6.56 -19.48
CA PHE A 222 12.28 -5.46 -19.34
C PHE A 222 12.93 -4.08 -19.50
N GLY A 223 14.26 -3.99 -19.54
CA GLY A 223 15.00 -2.73 -19.40
C GLY A 223 14.58 -1.64 -20.40
N ALA A 224 14.31 -2.03 -21.64
CA ALA A 224 13.86 -1.11 -22.70
C ALA A 224 12.36 -0.76 -22.63
N ASN A 225 11.56 -1.52 -21.89
CA ASN A 225 10.09 -1.49 -21.95
C ASN A 225 9.47 -1.33 -20.56
N VAL A 226 9.95 -0.35 -19.81
CA VAL A 226 9.34 0.07 -18.54
C VAL A 226 8.30 1.15 -18.82
N ARG A 227 7.10 0.97 -18.27
CA ARG A 227 6.01 1.96 -18.34
C ARG A 227 5.45 2.22 -16.97
N TYR A 228 5.27 3.50 -16.69
CA TYR A 228 4.68 3.95 -15.44
C TYR A 228 3.18 4.05 -15.61
N VAL A 229 2.47 3.56 -14.59
CA VAL A 229 1.04 3.74 -14.44
C VAL A 229 0.84 4.89 -13.47
N THR A 230 0.46 6.04 -14.02
CA THR A 230 0.26 7.30 -13.30
C THR A 230 -1.19 7.46 -12.83
N PRO A 231 -1.49 8.48 -12.00
CA PRO A 231 -2.87 8.93 -11.81
C PRO A 231 -3.59 9.15 -13.15
N MET A 232 -4.91 9.00 -13.13
CA MET A 232 -5.75 9.10 -14.33
C MET A 232 -5.64 10.49 -14.95
N SER A 233 -5.79 10.55 -16.27
CA SER A 233 -5.95 11.82 -16.97
C SER A 233 -7.22 12.53 -16.49
N ASP A 234 -7.30 13.85 -16.63
CA ASP A 234 -8.52 14.61 -16.33
C ASP A 234 -9.76 14.07 -17.06
N ALA A 235 -9.58 13.58 -18.29
CA ALA A 235 -10.66 12.99 -19.08
C ALA A 235 -11.16 11.68 -18.45
N ASP A 236 -10.26 10.75 -18.12
CA ASP A 236 -10.62 9.48 -17.48
C ASP A 236 -11.19 9.69 -16.07
N ALA A 237 -10.62 10.63 -15.31
CA ALA A 237 -11.08 10.97 -13.98
C ALA A 237 -12.49 11.58 -14.00
N ARG A 238 -12.81 12.42 -15.00
CA ARG A 238 -14.18 12.92 -15.23
C ARG A 238 -15.17 11.80 -15.49
N GLU A 239 -14.81 10.84 -16.34
CA GLU A 239 -15.67 9.68 -16.59
C GLU A 239 -15.93 8.87 -15.30
N LEU A 240 -14.90 8.71 -14.45
CA LEU A 240 -15.07 8.07 -13.15
C LEU A 240 -15.98 8.86 -12.22
N ILE A 241 -15.82 10.19 -12.14
CA ILE A 241 -16.68 11.06 -11.31
C ILE A 241 -18.15 10.93 -11.72
N LEU A 242 -18.43 10.97 -13.02
CA LEU A 242 -19.80 10.86 -13.53
C LEU A 242 -20.43 9.51 -13.19
N ALA A 243 -19.68 8.41 -13.33
CA ALA A 243 -20.17 7.08 -12.96
C ALA A 243 -20.39 6.94 -11.45
N CYS A 244 -19.48 7.47 -10.63
CA CYS A 244 -19.66 7.54 -9.18
C CYS A 244 -20.94 8.33 -8.82
N GLY A 245 -21.19 9.46 -9.49
CA GLY A 245 -22.41 10.24 -9.30
C GLY A 245 -23.67 9.43 -9.62
N GLN A 246 -23.68 8.72 -10.76
CA GLN A 246 -24.81 7.87 -11.15
C GLN A 246 -25.09 6.76 -10.12
N GLU A 247 -24.06 6.07 -9.63
CA GLU A 247 -24.21 4.99 -8.64
C GLU A 247 -24.74 5.49 -7.30
N MET A 248 -24.33 6.69 -6.90
CA MET A 248 -24.73 7.32 -5.63
C MET A 248 -26.00 8.17 -5.73
N GLU A 249 -26.66 8.16 -6.89
CA GLU A 249 -27.81 9.03 -7.19
C GLU A 249 -27.51 10.50 -6.87
N ALA A 250 -26.32 10.98 -7.24
CA ALA A 250 -25.84 12.34 -7.02
C ALA A 250 -25.43 13.00 -8.34
N THR A 251 -25.58 14.33 -8.41
CA THR A 251 -25.15 15.12 -9.57
C THR A 251 -23.98 16.02 -9.19
N PHE A 252 -22.91 15.96 -9.98
CA PHE A 252 -21.75 16.83 -9.84
C PHE A 252 -21.70 17.78 -11.03
N ASP A 253 -21.61 19.08 -10.75
CA ASP A 253 -21.37 20.10 -11.78
C ASP A 253 -19.86 20.28 -12.03
N GLU A 254 -19.49 21.18 -12.95
CA GLU A 254 -18.07 21.43 -13.26
C GLU A 254 -17.28 21.99 -12.07
N VAL A 255 -17.93 22.68 -11.13
CA VAL A 255 -17.27 23.23 -9.93
C VAL A 255 -16.94 22.09 -8.98
N ASP A 256 -17.87 21.17 -8.75
CA ASP A 256 -17.65 19.93 -8.00
C ASP A 256 -16.57 19.05 -8.65
N ILE A 257 -16.64 18.84 -9.97
CA ILE A 257 -15.67 18.04 -10.71
C ILE A 257 -14.27 18.63 -10.54
N THR A 258 -14.12 19.94 -10.71
CA THR A 258 -12.83 20.63 -10.52
C THR A 258 -12.31 20.47 -9.10
N PHE A 259 -13.19 20.57 -8.10
CA PHE A 259 -12.84 20.32 -6.70
C PHE A 259 -12.37 18.88 -6.47
N LEU A 260 -13.10 17.88 -6.97
CA LEU A 260 -12.79 16.46 -6.84
C LEU A 260 -11.46 16.09 -7.50
N LEU A 261 -11.19 16.64 -8.69
CA LEU A 261 -9.92 16.50 -9.39
C LEU A 261 -8.77 17.09 -8.56
N ALA A 262 -8.93 18.32 -8.03
CA ALA A 262 -7.91 18.95 -7.19
C ALA A 262 -7.63 18.17 -5.89
N GLN A 263 -8.67 17.60 -5.26
CA GLN A 263 -8.50 16.81 -4.04
C GLN A 263 -7.75 15.49 -4.28
N SER A 264 -8.07 14.81 -5.38
CA SER A 264 -7.62 13.44 -5.64
C SER A 264 -6.42 13.32 -6.58
N GLY A 265 -6.14 14.35 -7.38
CA GLY A 265 -5.11 14.31 -8.42
C GLY A 265 -5.32 13.23 -9.47
N GLY A 266 -6.56 12.76 -9.68
CA GLY A 266 -6.84 11.63 -10.57
C GLY A 266 -6.47 10.25 -9.99
N HIS A 267 -6.12 10.13 -8.71
CA HIS A 267 -5.91 8.83 -8.08
C HIS A 267 -7.26 8.13 -7.83
N PRO A 268 -7.50 6.92 -8.38
CA PRO A 268 -8.84 6.30 -8.39
C PRO A 268 -9.50 6.20 -7.01
N VAL A 269 -8.79 5.68 -6.00
CA VAL A 269 -9.36 5.48 -4.66
C VAL A 269 -9.61 6.79 -3.93
N LEU A 270 -8.69 7.77 -4.00
CA LEU A 270 -8.88 9.08 -3.40
C LEU A 270 -10.05 9.82 -4.06
N LEU A 271 -10.19 9.68 -5.39
CA LEU A 271 -11.28 10.28 -6.14
C LEU A 271 -12.63 9.67 -5.75
N GLU A 272 -12.74 8.35 -5.67
CA GLU A 272 -13.95 7.67 -5.24
C GLU A 272 -14.36 8.07 -3.80
N LEU A 273 -13.39 8.14 -2.87
CA LEU A 273 -13.63 8.61 -1.50
C LEU A 273 -14.11 10.06 -1.47
N ALA A 274 -13.51 10.94 -2.29
CA ALA A 274 -13.92 12.33 -2.42
C ALA A 274 -15.34 12.46 -2.99
N CYS A 275 -15.65 11.72 -4.08
CA CYS A 275 -16.99 11.67 -4.68
C CYS A 275 -18.03 11.24 -3.64
N ARG A 276 -17.75 10.16 -2.90
CA ARG A 276 -18.65 9.64 -1.87
C ARG A 276 -18.90 10.66 -0.76
N LYS A 277 -17.85 11.36 -0.31
CA LYS A 277 -18.00 12.37 0.75
C LYS A 277 -18.81 13.57 0.27
N LEU A 278 -18.57 14.02 -0.96
CA LEU A 278 -19.30 15.15 -1.54
C LEU A 278 -20.77 14.79 -1.74
N ALA A 279 -21.08 13.63 -2.34
CA ALA A 279 -22.43 13.15 -2.55
C ALA A 279 -23.24 13.05 -1.25
N GLN A 280 -22.62 12.62 -0.14
CA GLN A 280 -23.25 12.56 1.18
C GLN A 280 -23.74 13.92 1.69
N ILE A 281 -23.11 15.02 1.26
CA ILE A 281 -23.42 16.38 1.72
C ILE A 281 -24.32 17.12 0.74
N THR A 282 -24.09 16.96 -0.56
CA THR A 282 -24.80 17.71 -1.60
C THR A 282 -26.13 17.08 -2.03
N GLY A 283 -26.23 15.74 -1.99
CA GLY A 283 -27.39 15.01 -2.49
C GLY A 283 -27.76 15.40 -3.93
N LEU A 284 -29.05 15.66 -4.17
CA LEU A 284 -29.62 16.06 -5.48
C LEU A 284 -30.00 17.56 -5.56
N ARG A 285 -29.46 18.43 -4.69
CA ARG A 285 -29.90 19.84 -4.62
C ARG A 285 -29.12 20.75 -5.57
N GLN A 286 -29.84 21.66 -6.25
CA GLN A 286 -29.22 22.81 -6.93
C GLN A 286 -28.70 23.81 -5.89
N ARG A 287 -27.48 24.30 -6.10
CA ARG A 287 -26.72 25.15 -5.16
C ARG A 287 -26.30 26.46 -5.82
N THR A 288 -26.08 27.49 -5.01
CA THR A 288 -25.44 28.74 -5.42
C THR A 288 -23.93 28.67 -5.24
N VAL A 289 -23.17 29.51 -5.96
CA VAL A 289 -21.69 29.56 -5.89
C VAL A 289 -21.15 29.75 -4.46
N SER A 290 -21.85 30.53 -3.63
CA SER A 290 -21.44 30.73 -2.22
C SER A 290 -21.67 29.50 -1.35
N GLU A 291 -22.73 28.73 -1.63
CA GLU A 291 -22.98 27.45 -0.96
C GLU A 291 -21.93 26.41 -1.35
N ASP A 292 -21.52 26.36 -2.62
CA ASP A 292 -20.46 25.45 -3.07
C ASP A 292 -19.13 25.69 -2.37
N GLN A 293 -18.71 26.94 -2.23
CA GLN A 293 -17.46 27.26 -1.51
C GLN A 293 -17.48 26.81 -0.05
N LEU A 294 -18.62 26.95 0.63
CA LEU A 294 -18.78 26.53 2.02
C LEU A 294 -18.77 24.99 2.11
N ILE A 295 -19.53 24.33 1.24
CA ILE A 295 -19.63 22.87 1.18
C ILE A 295 -18.27 22.25 0.84
N HIS A 296 -17.56 22.75 -0.17
CA HIS A 296 -16.24 22.25 -0.56
C HIS A 296 -15.21 22.41 0.56
N ARG A 297 -15.28 23.51 1.33
CA ARG A 297 -14.43 23.69 2.52
C ARG A 297 -14.75 22.65 3.58
N GLU A 298 -16.02 22.42 3.88
CA GLU A 298 -16.47 21.41 4.84
C GLU A 298 -16.06 19.99 4.40
N VAL A 299 -16.33 19.63 3.15
CA VAL A 299 -15.96 18.35 2.53
C VAL A 299 -14.47 18.13 2.63
N ARG A 300 -13.65 19.15 2.32
CA ARG A 300 -12.19 19.08 2.46
C ARG A 300 -11.79 18.76 3.89
N ASP A 301 -12.32 19.48 4.88
CA ASP A 301 -11.98 19.26 6.29
C ASP A 301 -12.43 17.88 6.80
N LEU A 302 -13.52 17.33 6.27
CA LEU A 302 -13.96 15.97 6.54
C LEU A 302 -13.06 14.93 5.88
N LEU A 303 -12.73 15.07 4.59
CA LEU A 303 -11.84 14.17 3.86
C LEU A 303 -10.47 14.08 4.50
N ARG A 304 -9.97 15.23 4.97
CA ARG A 304 -8.72 15.33 5.73
C ARG A 304 -8.68 14.44 6.97
N ARG A 305 -9.82 14.14 7.59
CA ARG A 305 -9.93 13.31 8.81
C ARG A 305 -10.51 11.93 8.52
N ASP A 306 -10.84 11.65 7.27
CA ASP A 306 -11.47 10.39 6.87
C ASP A 306 -10.46 9.24 7.00
N PRO A 307 -10.77 8.17 7.77
CA PRO A 307 -9.85 7.05 7.96
C PRO A 307 -9.45 6.35 6.66
N GLY A 308 -10.35 6.31 5.66
CA GLY A 308 -10.08 5.71 4.36
C GLY A 308 -9.05 6.53 3.57
N VAL A 309 -9.22 7.86 3.54
CA VAL A 309 -8.27 8.78 2.90
C VAL A 309 -6.89 8.69 3.57
N ILE A 310 -6.86 8.70 4.91
CA ILE A 310 -5.61 8.58 5.68
C ILE A 310 -4.92 7.25 5.39
N ALA A 311 -5.65 6.13 5.44
CA ALA A 311 -5.09 4.82 5.16
C ALA A 311 -4.52 4.73 3.74
N GLU A 312 -5.19 5.34 2.77
CA GLU A 312 -4.74 5.34 1.39
C GLU A 312 -3.48 6.19 1.18
N CYS A 313 -3.44 7.41 1.73
CA CYS A 313 -2.23 8.24 1.71
C CYS A 313 -1.05 7.56 2.42
N GLN A 314 -1.30 6.83 3.52
CA GLN A 314 -0.26 6.06 4.19
C GLN A 314 0.29 4.92 3.32
N LYS A 315 -0.54 4.24 2.53
CA LYS A 315 -0.05 3.22 1.58
C LYS A 315 0.82 3.86 0.51
N LEU A 316 0.34 4.96 -0.09
CA LEU A 316 1.13 5.72 -1.08
C LEU A 316 2.49 6.11 -0.51
N TRP A 317 2.54 6.64 0.72
CA TRP A 317 3.79 6.97 1.40
C TRP A 317 4.72 5.77 1.60
N ARG A 318 4.20 4.64 2.10
CA ARG A 318 5.00 3.43 2.35
C ARG A 318 5.53 2.78 1.07
N ASP A 319 4.84 2.97 -0.05
CA ASP A 319 5.29 2.45 -1.35
C ASP A 319 6.50 3.19 -1.89
N LEU A 320 6.74 4.43 -1.46
CA LEU A 320 7.90 5.21 -1.83
C LEU A 320 9.17 4.70 -1.13
N THR A 321 10.29 4.75 -1.83
CA THR A 321 11.63 4.47 -1.28
C THR A 321 12.04 5.56 -0.29
N ASP A 322 13.05 5.29 0.55
CA ASP A 322 13.55 6.29 1.50
C ASP A 322 14.08 7.55 0.79
N GLN A 323 14.66 7.41 -0.41
CA GLN A 323 15.13 8.54 -1.22
C GLN A 323 13.96 9.35 -1.81
N GLU A 324 12.91 8.68 -2.29
CA GLU A 324 11.68 9.32 -2.77
C GLU A 324 10.94 10.04 -1.62
N GLN A 325 10.87 9.41 -0.44
CA GLN A 325 10.32 10.03 0.76
C GLN A 325 11.12 11.29 1.13
N ALA A 326 12.44 11.20 1.23
CA ALA A 326 13.31 12.34 1.52
C ALA A 326 13.17 13.47 0.49
N ALA A 327 12.97 13.14 -0.79
CA ALA A 327 12.72 14.12 -1.84
C ALA A 327 11.41 14.89 -1.61
N LEU A 328 10.31 14.19 -1.27
CA LEU A 328 9.05 14.85 -0.89
C LEU A 328 9.19 15.69 0.39
N GLU A 329 9.94 15.21 1.38
CA GLU A 329 10.16 15.94 2.64
C GLU A 329 10.95 17.24 2.41
N SER A 330 11.89 17.25 1.46
CA SER A 330 12.68 18.43 1.11
C SER A 330 11.85 19.60 0.57
N MET A 331 10.67 19.31 0.01
CA MET A 331 9.74 20.34 -0.46
C MET A 331 9.16 21.17 0.69
N PHE A 332 9.10 20.59 1.89
CA PHE A 332 8.48 21.21 3.07
C PHE A 332 9.51 21.57 4.16
N SER A 333 10.72 21.05 4.09
CA SER A 333 11.79 21.31 5.05
C SER A 333 13.16 21.42 4.39
N PRO A 334 13.90 22.52 4.59
CA PRO A 334 15.22 22.71 4.01
C PRO A 334 16.30 21.78 4.59
N GLU A 335 15.97 20.99 5.63
CA GLU A 335 16.90 20.04 6.26
C GLU A 335 17.12 18.75 5.45
N HIS A 336 16.23 18.45 4.50
CA HIS A 336 16.33 17.26 3.66
C HIS A 336 16.83 17.64 2.26
N THR A 337 17.69 16.80 1.69
CA THR A 337 18.21 16.97 0.33
C THR A 337 17.58 15.92 -0.59
N ALA A 338 16.93 16.36 -1.65
CA ALA A 338 16.46 15.49 -2.72
C ALA A 338 17.61 15.11 -3.67
N THR A 339 17.72 13.83 -4.01
CA THR A 339 18.56 13.40 -5.13
C THR A 339 17.80 13.60 -6.45
N PRO A 340 18.47 14.03 -7.55
CA PRO A 340 17.83 14.20 -8.85
C PRO A 340 17.09 12.92 -9.31
N GLU A 341 17.68 11.75 -9.05
CA GLU A 341 17.11 10.46 -9.43
C GLU A 341 15.78 10.18 -8.72
N ALA A 342 15.65 10.60 -7.46
CA ALA A 342 14.42 10.39 -6.68
C ALA A 342 13.31 11.35 -7.14
N VAL A 343 13.66 12.60 -7.46
CA VAL A 343 12.73 13.58 -8.04
C VAL A 343 12.21 13.08 -9.39
N ASP A 344 13.11 12.62 -10.26
CA ASP A 344 12.77 12.02 -11.54
C ASP A 344 11.83 10.83 -11.40
N GLU A 345 12.09 9.94 -10.44
CA GLU A 345 11.25 8.77 -10.21
C GLU A 345 9.85 9.14 -9.69
N LEU A 346 9.75 10.13 -8.80
CA LEU A 346 8.47 10.69 -8.35
C LEU A 346 7.69 11.32 -9.50
N ARG A 347 8.37 12.03 -10.41
CA ARG A 347 7.77 12.60 -11.62
C ARG A 347 7.27 11.51 -12.58
N ARG A 348 8.07 10.47 -12.83
CA ARG A 348 7.65 9.32 -13.66
C ARG A 348 6.45 8.58 -13.08
N LYS A 349 6.37 8.45 -11.75
CA LYS A 349 5.21 7.88 -11.04
C LYS A 349 3.98 8.81 -11.06
N GLY A 350 4.13 10.07 -11.45
CA GLY A 350 3.08 11.08 -11.40
C GLY A 350 2.69 11.49 -9.97
N ILE A 351 3.59 11.30 -8.99
CA ILE A 351 3.41 11.77 -7.61
C ILE A 351 3.83 13.23 -7.48
N LEU A 352 4.88 13.61 -8.21
CA LEU A 352 5.33 14.98 -8.35
C LEU A 352 5.02 15.49 -9.76
N ILE A 353 4.38 16.66 -9.83
CA ILE A 353 3.97 17.34 -11.06
C ILE A 353 4.46 18.79 -11.03
N GLY A 354 4.14 19.58 -12.06
CA GLY A 354 4.57 20.97 -12.17
C GLY A 354 6.01 21.13 -12.68
N GLU A 355 6.45 22.38 -12.81
CA GLU A 355 7.80 22.73 -13.29
C GLU A 355 8.87 22.46 -12.23
N ASP A 356 10.15 22.56 -12.59
CA ASP A 356 11.26 22.24 -11.68
C ASP A 356 11.49 23.29 -10.58
N ASP A 357 11.10 24.54 -10.83
CA ASP A 357 11.18 25.64 -9.87
C ASP A 357 9.95 25.72 -8.93
N ALA A 358 8.83 25.11 -9.33
CA ALA A 358 7.59 25.05 -8.57
C ALA A 358 6.97 23.65 -8.57
N PRO A 359 7.66 22.64 -7.98
CA PRO A 359 7.16 21.27 -7.93
C PRO A 359 5.92 21.19 -7.04
N GLN A 360 4.92 20.42 -7.49
CA GLN A 360 3.65 20.24 -6.80
C GLN A 360 3.37 18.76 -6.58
N VAL A 361 2.72 18.44 -5.47
CA VAL A 361 2.21 17.10 -5.22
C VAL A 361 0.94 16.91 -6.03
N PHE A 362 0.77 15.74 -6.64
CA PHE A 362 -0.31 15.48 -7.59
C PHE A 362 -1.74 15.68 -7.04
N ALA A 363 -1.93 15.53 -5.72
CA ALA A 363 -3.23 15.58 -5.05
C ALA A 363 -3.18 16.40 -3.75
N ALA A 364 -4.15 17.31 -3.56
CA ALA A 364 -4.23 18.13 -2.35
C ALA A 364 -4.42 17.29 -1.08
N LEU A 365 -5.16 16.18 -1.13
CA LEU A 365 -5.32 15.29 0.02
C LEU A 365 -3.99 14.63 0.43
N PHE A 366 -3.15 14.28 -0.54
CA PHE A 366 -1.84 13.69 -0.25
C PHE A 366 -0.87 14.76 0.25
N GLU A 367 -0.90 15.97 -0.31
CA GLU A 367 -0.13 17.10 0.22
C GLU A 367 -0.50 17.43 1.67
N ASP A 368 -1.80 17.52 1.99
CA ASP A 368 -2.30 17.74 3.35
C ASP A 368 -1.85 16.64 4.32
N PHE A 369 -1.79 15.40 3.83
CA PHE A 369 -1.25 14.26 4.58
C PHE A 369 0.24 14.45 4.85
N LEU A 370 1.05 14.80 3.84
CA LEU A 370 2.49 15.02 3.98
C LEU A 370 2.78 16.14 4.97
N VAL A 371 2.11 17.28 4.87
CA VAL A 371 2.27 18.41 5.81
C VAL A 371 2.01 17.95 7.25
N ARG A 372 0.97 17.15 7.50
CA ARG A 372 0.70 16.62 8.84
C ARG A 372 1.67 15.54 9.27
N HIS A 373 2.09 14.69 8.36
CA HIS A 373 3.11 13.68 8.60
C HIS A 373 4.41 14.35 9.05
N MET A 374 4.79 15.46 8.42
CA MET A 374 5.95 16.27 8.76
C MET A 374 5.79 17.06 10.06
N VAL A 375 4.60 17.62 10.33
CA VAL A 375 4.32 18.24 11.63
C VAL A 375 4.37 17.21 12.77
N GLY A 376 3.95 15.97 12.52
CA GLY A 376 4.10 14.84 13.44
C GLY A 376 5.55 14.35 13.58
N ARG A 377 6.37 14.52 12.54
CA ARG A 377 7.82 14.19 12.50
C ARG A 377 8.74 15.35 12.88
N ARG A 378 8.23 16.54 13.26
CA ARG A 378 9.07 17.62 13.80
C ARG A 378 9.77 17.15 15.08
N ALA A 379 11.01 16.72 14.87
CA ALA A 379 11.94 16.03 15.74
C ALA A 379 11.42 14.71 16.37
N PRO A 380 12.26 13.68 16.58
CA PRO A 380 12.02 12.81 17.73
C PRO A 380 11.83 13.78 18.90
N ARG A 381 10.66 13.73 19.55
CA ARG A 381 10.41 14.57 20.73
C ARG A 381 11.50 14.20 21.74
N LYS A 382 12.57 15.01 21.77
CA LYS A 382 13.69 14.77 22.67
C LYS A 382 13.14 14.80 24.09
N GLY A 383 13.65 13.91 24.92
CA GLY A 383 13.19 13.79 26.31
C GLY A 383 12.32 12.58 26.58
N VAL A 384 11.93 12.49 27.86
CA VAL A 384 11.16 11.38 28.40
C VAL A 384 9.67 11.70 28.32
N ARG A 385 8.86 10.77 27.83
CA ARG A 385 7.39 10.88 27.80
C ARG A 385 6.74 9.66 28.42
N VAL A 386 5.64 9.92 29.13
CA VAL A 386 4.80 8.90 29.75
C VAL A 386 3.38 9.12 29.28
N ASP A 387 2.81 8.12 28.63
CA ASP A 387 1.37 7.98 28.44
C ASP A 387 0.79 7.31 29.69
N VAL A 388 0.01 8.08 30.45
CA VAL A 388 -0.52 7.66 31.76
C VAL A 388 -1.65 6.64 31.59
N GLU A 389 -2.39 6.71 30.48
CA GLU A 389 -3.53 5.83 30.22
C GLU A 389 -3.07 4.46 29.72
N SER A 390 -2.13 4.44 28.78
CA SER A 390 -1.60 3.19 28.22
C SER A 390 -0.42 2.62 29.02
N GLY A 391 0.21 3.41 29.89
CA GLY A 391 1.42 3.06 30.61
C GLY A 391 2.69 3.05 29.74
N LEU A 392 2.58 3.49 28.47
CA LEU A 392 3.70 3.51 27.54
C LEU A 392 4.71 4.61 27.90
N VAL A 393 5.98 4.25 27.98
CA VAL A 393 7.08 5.19 28.20
C VAL A 393 7.96 5.24 26.96
N THR A 394 8.28 6.46 26.50
CA THR A 394 9.21 6.66 25.40
C THR A 394 10.30 7.66 25.77
N VAL A 395 11.52 7.43 25.26
CA VAL A 395 12.67 8.33 25.41
C VAL A 395 13.23 8.62 24.03
N ASP A 396 13.30 9.89 23.66
CA ASP A 396 13.78 10.32 22.33
C ASP A 396 13.07 9.58 21.18
N GLY A 397 11.78 9.25 21.38
CA GLY A 397 10.95 8.52 20.40
C GLY A 397 11.07 6.99 20.42
N ARG A 398 11.89 6.38 21.30
CA ARG A 398 12.01 4.92 21.44
C ARG A 398 11.24 4.41 22.66
N SER A 399 10.52 3.30 22.52
CA SER A 399 9.84 2.64 23.65
C SER A 399 10.85 2.18 24.69
N VAL A 400 10.55 2.42 25.97
CA VAL A 400 11.30 1.87 27.10
C VAL A 400 10.55 0.67 27.63
N ASP A 401 10.98 -0.51 27.20
CA ASP A 401 10.35 -1.77 27.62
C ASP A 401 10.87 -2.21 29.00
N ASN A 402 10.09 -3.04 29.69
CA ASN A 402 10.46 -3.71 30.95
C ASN A 402 10.72 -2.79 32.16
N LEU A 403 10.00 -1.68 32.30
CA LEU A 403 9.97 -0.92 33.57
C LEU A 403 9.26 -1.74 34.66
N THR A 404 9.88 -1.85 35.82
CA THR A 404 9.24 -2.41 37.01
C THR A 404 8.20 -1.43 37.57
N ARG A 405 7.26 -1.93 38.38
CA ARG A 405 6.20 -1.11 38.98
C ARG A 405 6.74 0.09 39.77
N LEU A 406 7.84 -0.08 40.50
CA LEU A 406 8.45 1.01 41.28
C LEU A 406 9.18 2.03 40.39
N GLU A 407 9.86 1.57 39.33
CA GLU A 407 10.51 2.47 38.37
C GLU A 407 9.49 3.30 37.60
N PHE A 408 8.38 2.69 37.19
CA PHE A 408 7.28 3.38 36.52
C PHE A 408 6.63 4.42 37.44
N ARG A 409 6.34 4.07 38.71
CA ARG A 409 5.80 5.03 39.70
C ARG A 409 6.74 6.20 39.95
N LEU A 410 8.04 5.95 40.11
CA LEU A 410 9.04 7.00 40.29
C LEU A 410 9.08 7.93 39.06
N LEU A 411 9.07 7.35 37.85
CA LEU A 411 9.05 8.14 36.63
C LEU A 411 7.76 8.97 36.51
N LEU A 412 6.61 8.39 36.85
CA LEU A 412 5.32 9.07 36.80
C LEU A 412 5.27 10.27 37.77
N LEU A 413 5.77 10.12 38.99
CA LEU A 413 5.91 11.23 39.95
C LEU A 413 6.77 12.36 39.37
N LEU A 414 7.98 12.02 38.91
CA LEU A 414 8.92 12.99 38.39
C LEU A 414 8.41 13.68 37.12
N TYR A 415 7.70 12.94 36.27
CA TYR A 415 7.07 13.45 35.05
C TYR A 415 5.90 14.39 35.34
N GLY A 416 5.02 14.03 36.30
CA GLY A 416 3.94 14.90 36.77
C GLY A 416 4.45 16.18 37.45
N ARG A 417 5.69 16.18 37.93
CA ARG A 417 6.39 17.32 38.54
C ARG A 417 7.60 17.76 37.71
N MET A 418 7.48 17.76 36.38
CA MET A 418 8.57 18.12 35.48
C MET A 418 9.24 19.46 35.86
N ASN A 419 10.57 19.51 35.82
CA ASN A 419 11.43 20.62 36.23
C ASN A 419 11.34 21.03 37.72
N LYS A 420 10.57 20.32 38.55
CA LYS A 420 10.49 20.54 40.00
C LYS A 420 11.28 19.47 40.75
N ILE A 421 11.80 19.86 41.92
CA ILE A 421 12.51 18.93 42.81
C ILE A 421 11.45 18.09 43.54
N CYS A 422 11.60 16.77 43.45
CA CYS A 422 10.91 15.80 44.29
C CYS A 422 11.88 15.38 45.40
N ASP A 423 11.52 15.71 46.64
CA ASP A 423 12.30 15.34 47.82
C ASP A 423 12.08 13.87 48.22
N LYS A 424 12.85 13.43 49.22
CA LYS A 424 12.78 12.07 49.75
C LYS A 424 11.35 11.68 50.13
N TYR A 425 10.69 12.51 50.92
CA TYR A 425 9.34 12.24 51.43
C TYR A 425 8.34 12.04 50.29
N SER A 426 8.33 12.95 49.31
CA SER A 426 7.46 12.84 48.12
C SER A 426 7.72 11.57 47.32
N ILE A 427 8.99 11.15 47.22
CA ILE A 427 9.37 9.93 46.49
C ILE A 427 8.90 8.69 47.23
N VAL A 428 9.11 8.62 48.55
CA VAL A 428 8.71 7.44 49.34
C VAL A 428 7.20 7.25 49.32
N GLU A 429 6.46 8.33 49.61
CA GLU A 429 5.00 8.35 49.63
C GLU A 429 4.40 7.90 48.28
N SER A 430 4.90 8.44 47.17
CA SER A 430 4.34 8.15 45.84
C SER A 430 4.72 6.77 45.29
N VAL A 431 5.91 6.26 45.64
CA VAL A 431 6.43 5.01 45.07
C VAL A 431 6.06 3.80 45.91
N TRP A 432 6.24 3.89 47.24
CA TRP A 432 6.03 2.78 48.19
C TRP A 432 4.72 2.91 48.99
N GLY A 433 4.32 4.13 49.38
CA GLY A 433 3.15 4.39 50.22
C GLY A 433 3.50 5.25 51.43
N GLU A 434 2.50 5.92 52.02
CA GLU A 434 2.67 6.83 53.17
C GLU A 434 3.17 6.09 54.42
N GLU A 435 2.76 4.83 54.58
CA GLU A 435 3.15 3.96 55.70
C GLU A 435 4.64 3.59 55.72
N TYR A 436 5.36 3.81 54.61
CA TYR A 436 6.78 3.43 54.46
C TYR A 436 7.76 4.60 54.63
N VAL A 437 7.28 5.79 54.99
CA VAL A 437 8.09 7.02 55.08
C VAL A 437 9.30 6.87 56.03
N ASP A 438 9.12 6.17 57.14
CA ASP A 438 10.17 5.95 58.15
C ASP A 438 10.97 4.64 57.93
N GLU A 439 10.54 3.79 57.00
CA GLU A 439 11.15 2.47 56.74
C GLU A 439 12.08 2.46 55.51
N VAL A 440 11.90 3.41 54.59
CA VAL A 440 12.69 3.50 53.36
C VAL A 440 13.92 4.38 53.55
N TYR A 441 15.08 3.71 53.57
CA TYR A 441 16.38 4.37 53.60
C TYR A 441 16.75 5.02 52.25
N ASP A 442 17.57 6.08 52.31
CA ASP A 442 18.03 6.83 51.13
C ASP A 442 18.69 5.92 50.07
N SER A 443 19.42 4.90 50.54
CA SER A 443 20.07 3.91 49.67
C SER A 443 19.09 3.12 48.78
N ALA A 444 17.83 2.94 49.20
CA ALA A 444 16.81 2.29 48.39
C ALA A 444 16.33 3.20 47.25
N ILE A 445 16.18 4.50 47.53
CA ILE A 445 15.83 5.52 46.52
C ILE A 445 16.97 5.66 45.51
N GLU A 446 18.22 5.72 45.97
CA GLU A 446 19.40 5.79 45.11
C GLU A 446 19.50 4.58 44.18
N LYS A 447 19.25 3.36 44.70
CA LYS A 447 19.20 2.14 43.88
C LYS A 447 18.09 2.19 42.85
N LEU A 448 16.90 2.67 43.22
CA LEU A 448 15.77 2.78 42.29
C LEU A 448 16.06 3.80 41.18
N VAL A 449 16.59 4.98 41.52
CA VAL A 449 16.99 6.00 40.55
C VAL A 449 18.09 5.48 39.63
N SER A 450 19.08 4.77 40.18
CA SER A 450 20.17 4.16 39.39
C SER A 450 19.63 3.16 38.35
N ARG A 451 18.67 2.31 38.74
CA ARG A 451 18.05 1.35 37.81
C ARG A 451 17.20 2.04 36.75
N LEU A 452 16.44 3.06 37.12
CA LEU A 452 15.66 3.85 36.17
C LEU A 452 16.58 4.57 35.16
N ARG A 453 17.67 5.18 35.61
CA ARG A 453 18.67 5.82 34.73
C ARG A 453 19.25 4.85 33.70
N LYS A 454 19.55 3.61 34.08
CA LYS A 454 20.03 2.58 33.13
C LYS A 454 19.06 2.30 31.98
N LYS A 455 17.78 2.62 32.14
CA LYS A 455 16.73 2.36 31.14
C LYS A 455 16.38 3.58 30.31
N ILE A 456 16.56 4.79 30.85
CA ILE A 456 16.09 6.02 30.20
C ILE A 456 17.22 7.01 29.85
N GLU A 457 18.41 6.86 30.43
CA GLU A 457 19.55 7.73 30.12
C GLU A 457 20.41 7.11 29.02
N PRO A 458 20.96 7.91 28.10
CA PRO A 458 21.97 7.44 27.15
C PRO A 458 23.28 7.06 27.87
N ASP A 459 23.66 7.79 28.92
CA ASP A 459 24.76 7.47 29.82
C ASP A 459 24.31 7.65 31.28
N PRO A 460 24.10 6.54 32.04
CA PRO A 460 23.67 6.62 33.44
C PRO A 460 24.67 7.29 34.39
N ALA A 461 25.96 7.36 34.02
CA ALA A 461 26.99 8.02 34.82
C ALA A 461 26.96 9.55 34.63
N ASN A 462 26.50 10.01 33.46
CA ASN A 462 26.31 11.41 33.12
C ASN A 462 24.83 11.68 32.78
N PRO A 463 23.92 11.66 33.77
CA PRO A 463 22.49 11.67 33.51
C PRO A 463 22.04 13.01 32.92
N ARG A 464 21.29 12.91 31.83
CA ARG A 464 20.70 14.05 31.12
C ARG A 464 19.29 14.37 31.61
N TYR A 465 18.49 13.35 31.94
CA TYR A 465 17.06 13.51 32.23
C TYR A 465 16.76 13.57 33.72
N ILE A 466 17.28 12.65 34.53
CA ILE A 466 17.08 12.66 35.99
C ILE A 466 18.30 13.33 36.64
N ILE A 467 18.12 14.56 37.11
CA ILE A 467 19.18 15.34 37.77
C ILE A 467 19.10 15.18 39.28
N THR A 468 20.22 14.79 39.89
CA THR A 468 20.36 14.79 41.36
C THR A 468 20.64 16.21 41.84
N VAL A 469 19.78 16.72 42.72
CA VAL A 469 20.02 17.97 43.44
C VAL A 469 20.49 17.62 44.84
N ARG A 470 21.81 17.74 45.07
CA ARG A 470 22.46 17.33 46.32
C ARG A 470 21.75 17.92 47.54
N GLY A 471 21.42 17.04 48.50
CA GLY A 471 20.72 17.40 49.74
C GLY A 471 19.25 17.80 49.59
N ARG A 472 18.66 17.73 48.38
CA ARG A 472 17.27 18.15 48.14
C ARG A 472 16.41 17.10 47.44
N GLY A 473 16.99 16.23 46.61
CA GLY A 473 16.27 15.14 45.94
C GLY A 473 16.57 15.05 44.45
N TYR A 474 15.55 14.69 43.66
CA TYR A 474 15.69 14.42 42.22
C TYR A 474 14.70 15.25 41.42
N LYS A 475 15.08 15.62 40.19
CA LYS A 475 14.18 16.29 39.24
C LYS A 475 14.32 15.65 37.85
N LEU A 476 13.21 15.56 37.13
CA LEU A 476 13.22 15.24 35.70
C LEU A 476 13.28 16.55 34.90
N VAL A 477 14.20 16.62 33.95
CA VAL A 477 14.33 17.73 32.99
C VAL A 477 14.00 17.22 31.58
N GLY A 478 13.38 18.09 30.78
CA GLY A 478 12.83 17.77 29.45
C GLY A 478 13.85 17.46 28.38
#